data_AF-A0A328AHB6-F1
#
_entry.id   AF-A0A328AHB6-F1
#
_cell.length_a   1.000
_cell.length_b   1.000
_cell.length_c   1.000
_cell.angle_alpha   90.00
_cell.angle_beta   90.00
_cell.angle_gamma   90.00
#
_symmetry.space_group_name_H-M   'P 1'
#
loop_
_entity.id
_entity.type
_entity.pdbx_description
1 polymer ?
#
loop_
_entity_poly.entity_id
_entity_poly.type
_entity_poly.pdbx_seq_one_letter_code
_entity_poly.pdbx_strand_id
1 'polypeptide(L)'
;MCNEYRFSQARDAISAQWAQLQIPVVWLDAAANRPPGEPIKPTDRATILRPADPASPRAGLAGLDLRWWMVPYFHKGSVKDWRSMCTNARFETVDTAPTFRGPYKARRCIVPLTSFIEYSKPPGWKKGQPKTRHEISWAGGDIRYFAGLWDRATPADMPEGLESFTSSPAPAAPMSSPSTTARRPC
;
A
#
# COMPACT_ATOMS: atom_id res chain seq x y z
N MET A 1 -10.61 -3.00 7.36
CA MET A 1 -9.15 -3.16 7.22
C MET A 1 -8.96 -3.58 5.78
N CYS A 2 -8.51 -2.64 4.97
CA CYS A 2 -8.31 -2.82 3.55
C CYS A 2 -7.31 -3.94 3.29
N ASN A 3 -7.77 -5.04 2.68
CA ASN A 3 -6.94 -6.16 2.24
C ASN A 3 -7.06 -6.39 0.73
N GLU A 4 -7.56 -5.39 0.01
CA GLU A 4 -7.70 -5.43 -1.44
C GLU A 4 -7.81 -3.98 -1.93
N TYR A 5 -7.00 -3.60 -2.91
CA TYR A 5 -7.10 -2.30 -3.58
C TYR A 5 -6.79 -2.44 -5.06
N ARG A 6 -7.05 -1.41 -5.86
CA ARG A 6 -6.70 -1.39 -7.28
C ARG A 6 -5.80 -0.22 -7.60
N PHE A 7 -4.97 -0.42 -8.62
CA PHE A 7 -4.33 0.63 -9.37
C PHE A 7 -4.62 0.36 -10.86
N SER A 8 -5.41 1.24 -11.47
CA SER A 8 -5.97 1.06 -12.81
C SER A 8 -5.39 2.03 -13.85
N GLN A 9 -4.25 2.66 -13.55
CA GLN A 9 -3.54 3.54 -14.46
C GLN A 9 -2.17 2.97 -14.84
N ALA A 10 -1.55 3.54 -15.87
CA ALA A 10 -0.15 3.26 -16.17
C ALA A 10 0.77 3.92 -15.12
N ARG A 11 1.94 3.32 -14.87
CA ARG A 11 2.97 3.92 -14.00
C ARG A 11 3.42 5.30 -14.49
N ASP A 12 3.41 5.54 -15.79
CA ASP A 12 3.73 6.87 -16.36
C ASP A 12 2.78 7.96 -15.88
N ALA A 13 1.53 7.63 -15.52
CA ALA A 13 0.60 8.59 -14.94
C ALA A 13 1.05 9.05 -13.54
N ILE A 14 1.73 8.18 -12.77
CA ILE A 14 2.38 8.56 -11.52
C ILE A 14 3.51 9.56 -11.82
N SER A 15 4.41 9.23 -12.74
CA SER A 15 5.50 10.13 -13.13
C SER A 15 4.99 11.49 -13.58
N ALA A 16 3.92 11.52 -14.38
CA ALA A 16 3.28 12.76 -14.82
C ALA A 16 2.68 13.57 -13.66
N GLN A 17 2.02 12.91 -12.70
CA GLN A 17 1.44 13.57 -11.52
C GLN A 17 2.53 14.23 -10.65
N TRP A 18 3.64 13.53 -10.37
CA TRP A 18 4.73 14.07 -9.56
C TRP A 18 5.58 15.11 -10.29
N ALA A 19 5.69 15.03 -11.62
CA ALA A 19 6.35 16.04 -12.44
C ALA A 19 5.69 17.42 -12.34
N GLN A 20 4.36 17.49 -12.15
CA GLN A 20 3.64 18.75 -11.90
C GLN A 20 4.11 19.43 -10.61
N LEU A 21 4.63 18.66 -9.65
CA LEU A 21 5.20 19.14 -8.39
C LEU A 21 6.73 19.30 -8.47
N GLN A 22 7.33 19.15 -9.65
CA GLN A 22 8.78 19.17 -9.86
C GLN A 22 9.53 18.09 -9.06
N ILE A 23 8.88 16.95 -8.79
CA ILE A 23 9.47 15.81 -8.08
C ILE A 23 9.71 14.70 -9.10
N PRO A 24 10.98 14.40 -9.47
CA PRO A 24 11.25 13.35 -10.41
C PRO A 24 10.96 11.97 -9.80
N VAL A 25 10.46 11.06 -10.63
CA VAL A 25 10.26 9.64 -10.28
C VAL A 25 11.18 8.81 -11.15
N VAL A 26 12.11 8.08 -10.52
CA VAL A 26 12.99 7.11 -11.18
C VAL A 26 12.46 5.71 -10.92
N TRP A 27 12.25 4.93 -11.98
CA TRP A 27 11.82 3.54 -11.86
C TRP A 27 13.04 2.62 -11.72
N LEU A 28 13.11 1.89 -10.61
CA LEU A 28 14.24 1.00 -10.31
C LEU A 28 14.06 -0.42 -10.88
N ASP A 29 12.83 -0.78 -11.22
CA ASP A 29 12.50 -2.03 -11.89
C ASP A 29 11.84 -1.75 -13.24
N ALA A 30 11.89 -2.75 -14.13
CA ALA A 30 11.06 -2.74 -15.32
C ALA A 30 9.59 -2.85 -14.88
N ALA A 31 8.70 -2.14 -15.57
CA ALA A 31 7.27 -2.25 -15.31
C ALA A 31 6.84 -3.72 -15.43
N ALA A 32 6.31 -4.29 -14.35
CA ALA A 32 5.59 -5.54 -14.46
C ALA A 32 4.38 -5.28 -15.39
N ASN A 33 4.25 -6.04 -16.46
CA ASN A 33 3.05 -6.03 -17.33
C ASN A 33 1.84 -6.60 -16.57
N ARG A 34 1.43 -5.97 -15.46
CA ARG A 34 0.17 -6.27 -14.80
C ARG A 34 -0.94 -5.58 -15.59
N PRO A 35 -1.98 -6.31 -16.03
CA PRO A 35 -3.14 -5.69 -16.65
C PRO A 35 -3.71 -4.61 -15.72
N PRO A 36 -3.91 -3.37 -16.20
CA PRO A 36 -4.53 -2.33 -15.40
C PRO A 36 -5.86 -2.83 -14.81
N GLY A 37 -6.06 -2.58 -13.53
CA GLY A 37 -7.34 -2.82 -12.88
C GLY A 37 -7.52 -4.18 -12.23
N GLU A 38 -6.58 -5.13 -12.27
CA GLU A 38 -6.65 -6.30 -11.38
C GLU A 38 -6.54 -5.88 -9.90
N PRO A 39 -7.36 -6.42 -8.98
CA PRO A 39 -7.21 -6.15 -7.56
C PRO A 39 -5.90 -6.71 -7.02
N ILE A 40 -5.18 -5.85 -6.32
CA ILE A 40 -3.95 -6.15 -5.60
C ILE A 40 -4.34 -6.66 -4.21
N LYS A 41 -3.80 -7.81 -3.83
CA LYS A 41 -4.08 -8.50 -2.58
C LYS A 41 -2.81 -8.71 -1.76
N PRO A 42 -2.92 -9.04 -0.46
CA PRO A 42 -1.78 -9.47 0.33
C PRO A 42 -1.02 -10.59 -0.38
N THR A 43 0.31 -10.55 -0.29
CA THR A 43 1.27 -11.41 -1.02
C THR A 43 1.55 -11.04 -2.48
N ASP A 44 0.72 -10.22 -3.12
CA ASP A 44 1.03 -9.70 -4.45
C ASP A 44 2.19 -8.70 -4.39
N ARG A 45 2.92 -8.59 -5.50
CA ARG A 45 3.79 -7.43 -5.72
C ARG A 45 2.97 -6.23 -6.13
N ALA A 46 3.34 -5.04 -5.64
CA ALA A 46 2.62 -3.82 -5.96
C ALA A 46 3.53 -2.60 -5.90
N THR A 47 3.17 -1.60 -6.70
CA THR A 47 3.97 -0.39 -6.86
C THR A 47 3.95 0.41 -5.57
N ILE A 48 5.14 0.83 -5.13
CA ILE A 48 5.33 1.80 -4.07
C ILE A 48 6.34 2.85 -4.54
N LEU A 49 6.25 4.05 -3.98
CA LEU A 49 7.25 5.10 -4.14
C LEU A 49 7.93 5.34 -2.80
N ARG A 50 9.26 5.40 -2.79
CA ARG A 50 10.08 5.76 -1.63
C ARG A 50 11.01 6.92 -2.01
N PRO A 51 11.63 7.65 -1.06
CA PRO A 51 12.68 8.61 -1.41
C PRO A 51 13.76 7.94 -2.27
N ALA A 52 14.17 8.60 -3.36
CA ALA A 52 15.25 8.10 -4.21
C ALA A 52 16.57 8.02 -3.44
N ASP A 53 16.81 9.01 -2.59
CA ASP A 53 17.88 9.02 -1.60
C ASP A 53 17.28 9.35 -0.21
N PRO A 54 17.34 8.43 0.77
CA PRO A 54 16.90 8.70 2.14
C PRO A 54 17.63 9.86 2.81
N ALA A 55 18.88 10.15 2.42
CA ALA A 55 19.67 11.28 2.95
C ALA A 55 19.32 12.60 2.24
N SER A 56 18.75 12.55 1.04
CA SER A 56 18.33 13.71 0.26
C SER A 56 16.90 13.54 -0.25
N PRO A 57 15.88 13.85 0.56
CA PRO A 57 14.47 13.75 0.16
C PRO A 57 14.10 14.62 -1.05
N ARG A 58 14.93 15.61 -1.40
CA ARG A 58 14.77 16.45 -2.61
C ARG A 58 15.29 15.79 -3.89
N ALA A 59 16.01 14.67 -3.79
CA ALA A 59 16.46 13.89 -4.94
C ALA A 59 15.31 13.24 -5.73
N GLY A 60 14.07 13.33 -5.22
CA GLY A 60 12.88 12.78 -5.84
C GLY A 60 12.48 11.44 -5.25
N LEU A 61 11.74 10.67 -6.04
CA LEU A 61 11.17 9.39 -5.64
C LEU A 61 11.74 8.26 -6.50
N ALA A 62 11.96 7.12 -5.87
CA ALA A 62 12.20 5.85 -6.52
C ALA A 62 10.93 5.00 -6.52
N GLY A 63 10.48 4.59 -7.69
CA GLY A 63 9.35 3.69 -7.89
C GLY A 63 9.79 2.26 -8.18
N LEU A 64 9.14 1.30 -7.53
CA LEU A 64 9.38 -0.13 -7.69
C LEU A 64 8.20 -0.95 -7.15
N ASP A 65 8.09 -2.21 -7.55
CA ASP A 65 7.13 -3.15 -6.98
C ASP A 65 7.73 -3.89 -5.79
N LEU A 66 7.04 -3.88 -4.65
CA LEU A 66 7.39 -4.68 -3.47
C LEU A 66 6.27 -5.66 -3.12
N ARG A 67 6.58 -6.74 -2.40
CA ARG A 67 5.56 -7.68 -1.91
C ARG A 67 4.71 -7.02 -0.82
N TRP A 68 3.39 -6.97 -0.97
CA TRP A 68 2.48 -6.56 0.09
C TRP A 68 2.37 -7.67 1.15
N TRP A 69 2.23 -7.27 2.42
CA TRP A 69 2.28 -8.10 3.65
C TRP A 69 3.70 -8.18 4.20
N MET A 70 4.08 -7.16 4.97
CA MET A 70 5.46 -6.97 5.37
C MET A 70 6.03 -8.16 6.16
N VAL A 71 7.24 -8.57 5.77
CA VAL A 71 8.09 -9.52 6.48
C VAL A 71 9.24 -8.71 7.10
N PRO A 72 9.35 -8.64 8.45
CA PRO A 72 10.34 -7.81 9.10
C PRO A 72 11.75 -8.41 9.01
N TYR A 73 12.78 -7.57 9.05
CA TYR A 73 14.19 -7.96 8.91
C TYR A 73 14.66 -9.09 9.85
N PHE A 74 14.05 -9.21 11.04
CA PHE A 74 14.39 -10.20 12.05
C PHE A 74 13.82 -11.59 11.76
N HIS A 75 12.85 -11.73 10.85
CA HIS A 75 12.30 -13.04 10.50
C HIS A 75 13.33 -13.86 9.72
N LYS A 76 13.62 -15.07 10.19
CA LYS A 76 14.60 -15.99 9.59
C LYS A 76 14.01 -17.28 9.03
N GLY A 77 12.74 -17.59 9.36
CA GLY A 77 12.04 -18.75 8.78
C GLY A 77 11.69 -18.54 7.31
N SER A 78 10.96 -19.48 6.71
CA SER A 78 10.45 -19.27 5.35
C SER A 78 9.42 -18.15 5.31
N VAL A 79 9.17 -17.53 4.16
CA VAL A 79 8.11 -16.53 4.01
C VAL A 79 6.74 -17.09 4.41
N LYS A 80 6.50 -18.38 4.15
CA LYS A 80 5.25 -19.08 4.50
C LYS A 80 5.03 -19.26 6.00
N ASP A 81 6.11 -19.27 6.79
CA ASP A 81 6.06 -19.39 8.24
C ASP A 81 5.70 -18.07 8.93
N TRP A 82 5.77 -16.96 8.21
CA TRP A 82 5.37 -15.66 8.73
C TRP A 82 3.83 -15.56 8.80
N ARG A 83 3.28 -15.73 10.00
CA ARG A 83 1.82 -15.73 10.25
C ARG A 83 1.27 -14.42 10.82
N SER A 84 2.12 -13.45 11.16
CA SER A 84 1.67 -12.17 11.71
C SER A 84 0.94 -11.35 10.65
N MET A 85 -0.20 -10.76 11.02
CA MET A 85 -1.05 -9.94 10.14
C MET A 85 -0.44 -8.55 9.94
N CYS A 86 0.62 -8.47 9.13
CA CYS A 86 1.34 -7.23 8.81
C CYS A 86 1.00 -6.69 7.42
N THR A 87 -0.27 -6.84 7.00
CA THR A 87 -0.79 -6.21 5.78
C THR A 87 -1.06 -4.73 5.96
N ASN A 88 -1.49 -4.34 7.16
CA ASN A 88 -1.77 -2.96 7.54
C ASN A 88 -1.05 -2.59 8.85
N ALA A 89 -0.49 -1.38 8.91
CA ALA A 89 0.10 -0.80 10.12
C ALA A 89 -0.89 0.19 10.74
N ARG A 90 -1.27 -0.06 12.00
CA ARG A 90 -2.17 0.79 12.78
C ARG A 90 -1.45 2.05 13.20
N PHE A 91 -2.05 3.21 12.94
CA PHE A 91 -1.46 4.50 13.26
C PHE A 91 -1.13 4.64 14.77
N GLU A 92 -1.97 4.04 15.62
CA GLU A 92 -1.86 4.12 17.07
C GLU A 92 -0.65 3.37 17.65
N THR A 93 -0.08 2.42 16.90
CA THR A 93 1.00 1.54 17.39
C THR A 93 2.18 1.41 16.43
N VAL A 94 2.15 2.14 15.30
CA VAL A 94 3.15 2.01 14.23
C VAL A 94 4.56 2.37 14.67
N ASP A 95 4.70 3.29 15.62
CA ASP A 95 5.96 3.81 16.14
C ASP A 95 6.59 2.93 17.24
N THR A 96 5.79 2.05 17.85
CA THR A 96 6.17 1.22 19.00
C THR A 96 6.22 -0.27 18.67
N ALA A 97 5.36 -0.75 17.78
CA ALA A 97 5.28 -2.16 17.42
C ALA A 97 6.62 -2.69 16.86
N PRO A 98 7.14 -3.84 17.33
CA PRO A 98 8.46 -4.36 16.92
C PRO A 98 8.66 -4.47 15.41
N THR A 99 7.62 -4.89 14.68
CA THR A 99 7.62 -5.02 13.23
C THR A 99 7.75 -3.67 12.52
N PHE A 100 7.18 -2.60 13.07
CA PHE A 100 6.99 -1.33 12.37
C PHE A 100 7.91 -0.20 12.87
N ARG A 101 8.31 -0.20 14.14
CA ARG A 101 9.08 0.90 14.78
C ARG A 101 10.37 1.28 14.05
N GLY A 102 11.07 0.29 13.46
CA GLY A 102 12.28 0.52 12.67
C GLY A 102 11.93 1.16 11.33
N PRO A 103 11.13 0.48 10.48
CA PRO A 103 10.62 1.04 9.24
C PRO A 103 9.95 2.41 9.37
N TYR A 104 9.22 2.67 10.45
CA TYR A 104 8.57 3.95 10.73
C TYR A 104 9.56 5.13 10.78
N LYS A 105 10.78 4.89 11.28
CA LYS A 105 11.83 5.91 11.40
C LYS A 105 12.56 6.18 10.09
N ALA A 106 12.75 5.17 9.23
CA ALA A 106 13.70 5.26 8.12
C ALA A 106 13.20 4.75 6.76
N ARG A 107 12.09 4.02 6.71
CA ARG A 107 11.62 3.30 5.52
C ARG A 107 10.15 3.55 5.24
N ARG A 108 9.83 4.83 5.07
CA ARG A 108 8.51 5.28 4.64
C ARG A 108 8.38 5.15 3.13
N CYS A 109 7.19 4.80 2.68
CA CYS A 109 6.81 4.82 1.27
C CYS A 109 5.38 5.33 1.14
N ILE A 110 4.98 5.58 -0.10
CA ILE A 110 3.60 5.85 -0.48
C ILE A 110 3.16 4.81 -1.50
N VAL A 111 1.90 4.40 -1.40
CA VAL A 111 1.34 3.30 -2.21
C VAL A 111 0.26 3.88 -3.11
N PRO A 112 0.50 4.05 -4.43
CA PRO A 112 -0.51 4.55 -5.37
C PRO A 112 -1.72 3.61 -5.45
N LEU A 113 -2.91 4.19 -5.54
CA LEU A 113 -4.16 3.48 -5.75
C LEU A 113 -5.18 4.36 -6.48
N THR A 114 -6.13 3.71 -7.15
CA THR A 114 -7.30 4.33 -7.80
C THR A 114 -8.62 3.95 -7.14
N SER A 115 -8.66 2.80 -6.45
CA SER A 115 -9.77 2.39 -5.60
C SER A 115 -9.29 1.47 -4.49
N PHE A 116 -10.08 1.32 -3.43
CA PHE A 116 -9.86 0.32 -2.39
C PHE A 116 -11.16 -0.38 -2.00
N ILE A 117 -11.05 -1.60 -1.49
CA ILE A 117 -12.19 -2.45 -1.19
C ILE A 117 -12.34 -2.60 0.33
N GLU A 118 -13.54 -2.34 0.82
CA GLU A 118 -13.94 -2.64 2.19
C GLU A 118 -15.14 -3.58 2.22
N TYR A 119 -15.22 -4.38 3.28
CA TYR A 119 -16.26 -5.39 3.43
C TYR A 119 -17.11 -5.07 4.66
N SER A 120 -18.41 -4.85 4.48
CA SER A 120 -19.34 -4.64 5.59
C SER A 120 -20.18 -5.89 5.87
N LYS A 121 -20.57 -6.05 7.13
CA LYS A 121 -21.51 -7.10 7.53
C LYS A 121 -22.93 -6.58 7.27
N PRO A 122 -23.75 -7.26 6.43
CA PRO A 122 -25.15 -6.89 6.29
C PRO A 122 -25.91 -7.07 7.63
N PRO A 123 -27.08 -6.42 7.80
CA PRO A 123 -27.94 -6.66 8.96
C PRO A 123 -28.22 -8.16 9.17
N GLY A 124 -28.06 -8.65 10.41
CA GLY A 124 -28.27 -10.07 10.74
C GLY A 124 -27.15 -11.03 10.32
N TRP A 125 -26.00 -10.53 9.84
CA TRP A 125 -24.88 -11.36 9.37
C TRP A 125 -24.35 -12.32 10.45
N LYS A 126 -24.15 -13.58 10.07
CA LYS A 126 -23.51 -14.64 10.89
C LYS A 126 -22.16 -15.05 10.31
N LYS A 127 -21.25 -15.53 11.16
CA LYS A 127 -19.93 -16.02 10.75
C LYS A 127 -20.09 -17.14 9.69
N GLY A 128 -19.39 -17.00 8.57
CA GLY A 128 -19.48 -17.92 7.42
C GLY A 128 -20.34 -17.39 6.27
N GLN A 129 -21.16 -16.36 6.48
CA GLN A 129 -21.91 -15.72 5.41
C GLN A 129 -21.05 -14.71 4.63
N PRO A 130 -21.36 -14.48 3.34
CA PRO A 130 -20.66 -13.45 2.56
C PRO A 130 -20.87 -12.08 3.18
N LYS A 131 -19.82 -11.25 3.14
CA LYS A 131 -19.89 -9.84 3.48
C LYS A 131 -20.23 -9.04 2.21
N THR A 132 -20.85 -7.89 2.37
CA THR A 132 -21.07 -6.97 1.25
C THR A 132 -19.74 -6.33 0.88
N ARG A 133 -19.33 -6.46 -0.38
CA ARG A 133 -18.13 -5.84 -0.94
C ARG A 133 -18.47 -4.42 -1.39
N HIS A 134 -17.72 -3.44 -0.90
CA HIS A 134 -17.81 -2.04 -1.29
C HIS A 134 -16.51 -1.63 -1.96
N GLU A 135 -16.58 -1.10 -3.17
CA GLU A 135 -15.44 -0.51 -3.84
C GLU A 135 -15.54 1.00 -3.74
N ILE A 136 -14.54 1.61 -3.11
CA ILE A 136 -14.47 3.03 -2.83
C ILE A 136 -13.44 3.62 -3.80
N SER A 137 -13.89 4.53 -4.65
CA SER A 137 -13.09 5.19 -5.68
C SER A 137 -13.40 6.68 -5.71
N TRP A 138 -12.57 7.43 -6.43
CA TRP A 138 -12.74 8.87 -6.61
C TRP A 138 -13.26 9.18 -8.02
N ALA A 139 -14.05 10.24 -8.12
CA ALA A 139 -14.49 10.74 -9.42
C ALA A 139 -13.26 11.07 -10.29
N GLY A 140 -13.30 10.67 -11.57
CA GLY A 140 -12.19 10.89 -12.52
C GLY A 140 -11.11 9.81 -12.50
N GLY A 141 -11.14 8.85 -11.56
CA GLY A 141 -10.14 7.78 -11.49
C GLY A 141 -8.77 8.24 -11.02
N ASP A 142 -8.70 9.39 -10.34
CA ASP A 142 -7.47 10.02 -9.84
C ASP A 142 -6.60 9.06 -9.02
N ILE A 143 -5.28 9.24 -9.12
CA ILE A 143 -4.32 8.53 -8.30
C ILE A 143 -4.28 9.18 -6.91
N ARG A 144 -4.60 8.39 -5.88
CA ARG A 144 -4.35 8.71 -4.48
C ARG A 144 -3.26 7.81 -3.92
N TYR A 145 -2.87 8.07 -2.68
CA TYR A 145 -1.77 7.38 -2.04
C TYR A 145 -2.13 6.95 -0.63
N PHE A 146 -1.91 5.69 -0.29
CA PHE A 146 -1.79 5.29 1.11
C PHE A 146 -0.40 5.66 1.62
N ALA A 147 -0.32 6.05 2.89
CA ALA A 147 0.94 6.00 3.61
C ALA A 147 1.36 4.53 3.77
N GLY A 148 2.64 4.24 3.68
CA GLY A 148 3.17 2.90 3.82
C GLY A 148 4.53 2.88 4.50
N LEU A 149 4.91 1.68 4.95
CA LEU A 149 6.25 1.36 5.42
C LEU A 149 6.78 0.17 4.62
N TRP A 150 8.09 0.11 4.44
CA TRP A 150 8.75 -1.02 3.80
C TRP A 150 9.92 -1.53 4.64
N ASP A 151 10.27 -2.80 4.45
CA ASP A 151 11.45 -3.42 5.07
C ASP A 151 12.06 -4.46 4.14
N ARG A 152 13.32 -4.80 4.39
CA ARG A 152 14.03 -5.89 3.71
C ARG A 152 14.37 -6.98 4.71
N ALA A 153 13.91 -8.19 4.44
CA ALA A 153 14.27 -9.39 5.18
C ALA A 153 15.12 -10.33 4.33
N THR A 154 15.75 -11.32 4.96
CA THR A 154 16.41 -12.46 4.30
C THR A 154 15.83 -13.77 4.87
N PRO A 155 14.61 -14.15 4.47
CA PRO A 155 13.98 -15.42 4.84
C PRO A 155 14.82 -16.62 4.37
N ALA A 156 14.67 -17.77 5.02
CA ALA A 156 15.44 -18.99 4.67
C ALA A 156 15.21 -19.47 3.23
N ASP A 157 14.02 -19.23 2.67
CA ASP A 157 13.63 -19.58 1.30
C ASP A 157 13.92 -18.47 0.27
N MET A 158 14.45 -17.33 0.71
CA MET A 158 14.79 -16.17 -0.14
C MET A 158 16.12 -15.53 0.31
N PRO A 159 17.27 -16.20 0.07
CA PRO A 159 18.58 -15.73 0.54
C PRO A 159 19.02 -14.40 -0.10
N GLU A 160 18.59 -14.11 -1.33
CA GLU A 160 18.80 -12.82 -2.02
C GLU A 160 18.04 -11.65 -1.37
N GLY A 161 17.15 -11.97 -0.43
CA GLY A 161 16.34 -11.02 0.31
C GLY A 161 14.97 -10.78 -0.30
N LEU A 162 14.07 -10.31 0.56
CA LEU A 162 12.69 -9.97 0.24
C LEU A 162 12.43 -8.55 0.71
N GLU A 163 12.23 -7.63 -0.23
CA GLU A 163 11.64 -6.33 0.07
C GLU A 163 10.11 -6.44 0.08
N SER A 164 9.52 -5.97 1.17
CA SER A 164 8.08 -6.05 1.39
C SER A 164 7.56 -4.80 2.06
N PHE A 165 6.26 -4.54 1.93
CA PHE A 165 5.64 -3.34 2.47
C PHE A 165 4.32 -3.65 3.19
N THR A 166 3.93 -2.69 4.02
CA THR A 166 2.61 -2.58 4.65
C THR A 166 2.01 -1.22 4.30
N SER A 167 0.71 -1.17 4.07
CA SER A 167 -0.03 0.08 3.98
C SER A 167 -0.49 0.52 5.36
N SER A 168 -0.76 1.80 5.53
CA SER A 168 -1.49 2.36 6.65
C SER A 168 -2.67 3.11 6.05
N PRO A 169 -3.81 2.42 5.81
CA PRO A 169 -5.01 3.11 5.37
C PRO A 169 -5.40 4.10 6.46
N ALA A 170 -5.72 5.33 6.06
CA ALA A 170 -6.19 6.35 6.99
C ALA A 170 -7.38 5.81 7.80
N PRO A 171 -7.59 6.29 9.05
CA PRO A 171 -8.79 5.96 9.80
C PRO A 171 -10.02 6.21 8.92
N ALA A 172 -10.97 5.27 8.94
CA ALA A 172 -12.22 5.49 8.22
C ALA A 172 -12.89 6.74 8.80
N ALA A 173 -12.93 7.82 8.02
CA ALA A 173 -13.85 8.91 8.31
C ALA A 173 -15.27 8.31 8.28
N PRO A 174 -16.18 8.74 9.17
CA PRO A 174 -17.55 8.29 9.10
C PRO A 174 -18.07 8.53 7.68
N MET A 175 -18.52 7.47 7.01
CA MET A 175 -19.16 7.58 5.71
C MET A 175 -20.38 8.47 5.90
N SER A 176 -20.27 9.75 5.52
CA SER A 176 -21.46 10.55 5.29
C SER A 176 -22.28 9.82 4.22
N SER A 177 -23.58 9.70 4.47
CA SER A 177 -24.61 9.16 3.56
C SER A 177 -24.30 9.49 2.10
N PRO A 178 -24.69 8.63 1.12
CA PRO A 178 -24.42 8.88 -0.29
C PRO A 178 -25.05 10.21 -0.70
N SER A 179 -24.23 11.25 -0.68
CA SER A 179 -24.59 12.61 -1.06
C SER A 179 -24.18 12.75 -2.51
N THR A 180 -25.15 12.52 -3.41
CA THR A 180 -25.09 13.03 -4.78
C THR A 180 -24.73 14.51 -4.69
N THR A 181 -23.54 14.87 -5.15
CA THR A 181 -23.08 16.27 -5.29
C THR A 181 -22.62 16.95 -3.99
N ALA A 182 -21.36 16.74 -3.59
CA ALA A 182 -20.58 17.80 -2.94
C ALA A 182 -19.08 17.45 -2.94
N ARG A 183 -18.30 18.29 -3.64
CA ARG A 183 -16.83 18.28 -3.62
C ARG A 183 -16.34 18.49 -2.19
N ARG A 184 -15.41 17.65 -1.71
CA ARG A 184 -14.48 18.04 -0.63
C ARG A 184 -13.08 17.47 -0.92
N PRO A 185 -12.03 18.31 -0.90
CA PRO A 185 -10.65 17.89 -1.03
C PRO A 185 -10.06 17.45 0.31
N CYS A 186 -8.88 16.84 0.20
CA CYS A 186 -8.08 16.07 1.17
C CYS A 186 -8.56 14.63 1.32
#